data_AF-A0A7V9DFD6-F1
#
_entry.id   AF-A0A7V9DFD6-F1
#
_cell.length_a   1.000
_cell.length_b   1.000
_cell.length_c   1.000
_cell.angle_alpha   90.00
_cell.angle_beta   90.00
_cell.angle_gamma   90.00
#
_symmetry.space_group_name_H-M   'P 1'
#
loop_
_entity.id
_entity.type
_entity.pdbx_description
1 polymer ?
#
loop_
_entity_poly.entity_id
_entity_poly.type
_entity_poly.pdbx_seq_one_letter_code
_entity_poly.pdbx_strand_id
1 'polypeptide(L)'
;MSAEPTQEEPISATATYEPLIEAERAAEADAAGDAKGRGVLRFYELAKKQEWQVRDLPWGEVPPIPETREGASPEKKARRQAVWRSVITQQLQADELAVEMAGQLLNLAPHPEAKLYYSTMVQDEARHVEAWLKLAHDAGGTAERDPHLDALVEMTLNADTLEEKVFQMQVFFERLIIPRFRLIARSSRGTVLEDVCNRLTIDDGIHHSAGVAYERVLLE
;
A
#
# COMPACT_ATOMS: atom_id res chain seq x y z
N MET A 1 10.92 31.88 34.74
CA MET A 1 11.10 30.45 34.42
C MET A 1 10.23 30.17 33.21
N SER A 2 10.81 30.28 32.01
CA SER A 2 10.10 29.99 30.76
C SER A 2 10.21 28.49 30.52
N ALA A 3 9.07 27.81 30.42
CA ALA A 3 9.02 26.41 30.03
C ALA A 3 9.38 26.32 28.53
N GLU A 4 10.40 25.52 28.22
CA GLU A 4 10.70 25.16 26.84
C GLU A 4 9.57 24.26 26.29
N PRO A 5 9.20 24.42 25.01
CA PRO A 5 8.22 23.55 24.38
C PRO A 5 8.84 22.17 24.18
N THR A 6 8.21 21.15 24.75
CA THR A 6 8.52 19.75 24.42
C THR A 6 8.28 19.53 22.93
N GLN A 7 9.36 19.33 22.18
CA GLN A 7 9.30 18.81 20.82
C GLN A 7 8.77 17.37 20.91
N GLU A 8 7.48 17.17 20.63
CA GLU A 8 6.98 15.84 20.30
C GLU A 8 7.67 15.41 19.00
N GLU A 9 8.43 14.33 19.05
CA GLU A 9 9.04 13.73 17.86
C GLU A 9 7.94 13.36 16.86
N PRO A 10 8.13 13.66 15.56
CA PRO A 10 7.18 13.26 14.53
C PRO A 10 7.04 11.74 14.51
N ILE A 11 5.80 11.28 14.29
CA ILE A 11 5.35 9.88 14.31
C ILE A 11 6.17 8.96 13.34
N SER A 12 6.99 9.55 12.46
CA SER A 12 7.87 8.81 11.55
C SER A 12 9.14 8.27 12.21
N ALA A 13 9.56 8.73 13.39
CA ALA A 13 10.88 8.42 13.95
C ALA A 13 10.97 7.11 14.78
N THR A 14 10.14 6.09 14.54
CA THR A 14 10.35 4.78 15.19
C THR A 14 11.28 3.90 14.36
N ALA A 15 12.26 3.24 15.00
CA ALA A 15 13.29 2.39 14.38
C ALA A 15 12.76 1.34 13.37
N THR A 16 11.48 0.99 13.47
CA THR A 16 10.76 0.13 12.50
C THR A 16 10.68 0.71 11.09
N TYR A 17 10.70 2.04 10.92
CA TYR A 17 10.53 2.72 9.63
C TYR A 17 11.83 3.35 9.11
N GLU A 18 12.95 3.22 9.82
CA GLU A 18 14.24 3.76 9.39
C GLU A 18 14.65 3.31 7.97
N PRO A 19 14.43 2.03 7.56
CA PRO A 19 14.75 1.60 6.19
C PRO A 19 13.90 2.31 5.12
N LEU A 20 12.65 2.67 5.45
CA LEU A 20 11.73 3.37 4.57
C LEU A 20 12.10 4.85 4.45
N ILE A 21 12.42 5.50 5.56
CA ILE A 21 12.84 6.90 5.58
C ILE A 21 14.18 7.05 4.85
N GLU A 22 15.08 6.09 5.00
CA GLU A 22 16.34 6.09 4.24
C GLU A 22 16.10 5.86 2.75
N ALA A 23 15.15 4.99 2.39
CA ALA A 23 14.75 4.82 0.99
C ALA A 23 14.12 6.10 0.41
N GLU A 24 13.27 6.81 1.17
CA GLU A 24 12.70 8.11 0.80
C GLU A 24 13.80 9.17 0.60
N ARG A 25 14.74 9.30 1.55
CA ARG A 25 15.86 10.24 1.47
C ARG A 25 16.80 9.94 0.30
N ALA A 26 17.12 8.66 0.07
CA ALA A 26 17.92 8.24 -1.08
C ALA A 26 17.19 8.54 -2.40
N ALA A 27 15.88 8.30 -2.46
CA ALA A 27 15.07 8.61 -3.63
C ALA A 27 15.01 10.13 -3.92
N GLU A 28 14.93 10.98 -2.90
CA GLU A 28 15.00 12.43 -3.04
C GLU A 28 16.36 12.91 -3.55
N ALA A 29 17.45 12.38 -2.99
CA ALA A 29 18.81 12.73 -3.39
C ALA A 29 19.12 12.28 -4.84
N ASP A 30 18.70 11.08 -5.22
CA ASP A 30 18.86 10.56 -6.60
C ASP A 30 17.99 11.33 -7.59
N ALA A 31 16.77 11.72 -7.23
CA ALA A 31 15.92 12.56 -8.07
C ALA A 31 16.54 13.94 -8.34
N ALA A 32 17.36 14.45 -7.43
CA ALA A 32 18.08 15.70 -7.62
C ALA A 32 19.29 15.57 -8.57
N GLY A 33 19.79 14.35 -8.80
CA GLY A 33 21.03 14.09 -9.56
C GLY A 33 20.84 13.56 -10.98
N ASP A 34 19.61 13.23 -11.40
CA ASP A 34 19.42 12.28 -12.51
C ASP A 34 18.72 12.83 -13.77
N ALA A 35 19.26 12.44 -14.93
CA ALA A 35 18.78 12.83 -16.25
C ALA A 35 17.49 12.07 -16.61
N LYS A 36 16.35 12.78 -16.59
CA LYS A 36 15.05 12.61 -17.30
C LYS A 36 14.46 11.22 -17.64
N GLY A 37 14.97 10.11 -17.08
CA GLY A 37 14.41 8.76 -17.32
C GLY A 37 14.94 7.70 -16.36
N ARG A 38 16.20 7.84 -15.93
CA ARG A 38 16.78 6.96 -14.91
C ARG A 38 16.12 7.15 -13.51
N GLY A 39 15.40 8.25 -13.30
CA GLY A 39 14.74 8.55 -12.03
C GLY A 39 13.62 7.58 -11.67
N VAL A 40 12.86 7.06 -12.65
CA VAL A 40 11.83 6.04 -12.40
C VAL A 40 12.45 4.64 -12.37
N LEU A 41 13.50 4.41 -13.16
CA LEU A 41 14.20 3.11 -13.24
C LEU A 41 14.75 2.66 -11.87
N ARG A 42 15.16 3.57 -10.99
CA ARG A 42 15.62 3.18 -9.65
C ARG A 42 14.52 2.46 -8.85
N PHE A 43 13.26 2.83 -9.03
CA PHE A 43 12.14 2.20 -8.32
C PHE A 43 11.85 0.80 -8.86
N TYR A 44 12.16 0.54 -10.14
CA TYR A 44 12.14 -0.83 -10.66
C TYR A 44 13.17 -1.72 -9.95
N GLU A 45 14.39 -1.23 -9.75
CA GLU A 45 15.41 -1.99 -9.00
C GLU A 45 15.05 -2.13 -7.52
N LEU A 46 14.50 -1.09 -6.91
CA LEU A 46 14.06 -1.11 -5.51
C LEU A 46 12.89 -2.08 -5.31
N ALA A 47 11.88 -2.06 -6.16
CA ALA A 47 10.72 -2.95 -6.09
C ALA A 47 11.15 -4.43 -6.18
N LYS A 48 12.00 -4.78 -7.14
CA LYS A 48 12.57 -6.13 -7.24
C LYS A 48 13.33 -6.56 -5.98
N LYS A 49 14.06 -5.63 -5.35
CA LYS A 49 14.80 -5.92 -4.13
C LYS A 49 13.90 -6.16 -2.92
N GLN A 50 12.75 -5.49 -2.86
CA GLN A 50 11.77 -5.62 -1.78
C GLN A 50 10.71 -6.70 -2.04
N GLU A 51 10.77 -7.35 -3.20
CA GLU A 51 9.81 -8.38 -3.59
C GLU A 51 9.68 -9.46 -2.51
N TRP A 52 8.43 -9.80 -2.20
CA TRP A 52 8.06 -10.89 -1.31
C TRP A 52 7.01 -11.77 -1.99
N GLN A 53 6.77 -12.97 -1.44
CA GLN A 53 5.73 -13.87 -1.94
C GLN A 53 4.65 -14.08 -0.87
N VAL A 54 3.39 -14.29 -1.26
CA VAL A 54 2.30 -14.54 -0.31
C VAL A 54 2.61 -15.71 0.62
N ARG A 55 3.32 -16.73 0.12
CA ARG A 55 3.75 -17.89 0.92
C ARG A 55 4.77 -17.56 2.03
N ASP A 56 5.43 -16.40 1.97
CA ASP A 56 6.47 -16.00 2.93
C ASP A 56 5.87 -15.37 4.20
N LEU A 57 4.56 -15.10 4.20
CA LEU A 57 3.81 -14.67 5.37
C LEU A 57 3.58 -15.84 6.36
N PRO A 58 3.44 -15.58 7.67
CA PRO A 58 3.40 -16.60 8.74
C PRO A 58 2.05 -17.33 8.84
N TRP A 59 1.51 -17.80 7.71
CA TRP A 59 0.24 -18.50 7.64
C TRP A 59 0.24 -19.77 8.49
N GLY A 60 -0.74 -19.91 9.39
CA GLY A 60 -0.86 -21.06 10.27
C GLY A 60 0.12 -21.07 11.45
N GLU A 61 1.11 -20.17 11.48
CA GLU A 61 2.01 -19.97 12.61
C GLU A 61 1.43 -18.95 13.61
N VAL A 62 0.77 -17.91 13.08
CA VAL A 62 0.06 -16.88 13.86
C VAL A 62 -1.39 -16.76 13.37
N PRO A 63 -2.31 -16.24 14.20
CA PRO A 63 -3.69 -16.03 13.77
C PRO A 63 -3.76 -15.09 12.55
N PRO A 64 -4.70 -15.31 11.61
CA PRO A 64 -4.83 -14.46 10.42
C PRO A 64 -5.30 -13.04 10.76
N ILE A 65 -6.19 -12.93 11.74
CA ILE A 65 -6.76 -11.68 12.25
C ILE A 65 -6.76 -11.69 13.78
N PRO A 66 -6.92 -10.53 14.44
CA PRO A 66 -6.92 -10.47 15.90
C PRO A 66 -8.03 -11.29 16.54
N GLU A 67 -7.64 -12.22 17.39
CA GLU A 67 -8.58 -13.07 18.10
C GLU A 67 -9.28 -12.31 19.24
N THR A 68 -10.54 -12.65 19.45
CA THR A 68 -11.27 -12.13 20.61
C THR A 68 -10.87 -12.91 21.85
N ARG A 69 -10.57 -12.20 22.95
CA ARG A 69 -10.19 -12.79 24.26
C ARG A 69 -11.02 -14.02 24.62
N GLU A 70 -10.34 -15.02 25.16
CA GLU A 70 -10.96 -16.22 25.74
C GLU A 70 -12.07 -15.86 26.73
N GLY A 71 -13.17 -16.63 26.69
CA GLY A 71 -14.36 -16.38 27.50
C GLY A 71 -15.33 -15.31 26.98
N ALA A 72 -15.04 -14.63 25.86
CA ALA A 72 -16.02 -13.75 25.21
C ALA A 72 -17.26 -14.52 24.71
N SER A 73 -18.43 -13.88 24.80
CA SER A 73 -19.68 -14.44 24.27
C SER A 73 -19.60 -14.67 22.76
N PRO A 74 -20.34 -15.64 22.19
CA PRO A 74 -20.39 -15.89 20.75
C PRO A 74 -20.73 -14.63 19.95
N GLU A 75 -21.69 -13.83 20.43
CA GLU A 75 -22.08 -12.56 19.80
C GLU A 75 -20.92 -11.56 19.73
N LYS A 76 -20.13 -11.43 20.81
CA LYS A 76 -18.98 -10.52 20.85
C LYS A 76 -17.87 -10.97 19.90
N LYS A 77 -17.65 -12.29 19.78
CA LYS A 77 -16.70 -12.87 18.81
C LYS A 77 -17.15 -12.57 17.38
N ALA A 78 -18.41 -12.85 17.06
CA ALA A 78 -19.00 -12.60 15.74
C ALA A 78 -18.92 -11.11 15.36
N ARG A 79 -19.23 -10.20 16.29
CA ARG A 79 -19.14 -8.75 16.05
C ARG A 79 -17.72 -8.29 15.75
N ARG A 80 -16.71 -8.79 16.48
CA ARG A 80 -15.31 -8.44 16.23
C ARG A 80 -14.81 -9.02 14.91
N GLN A 81 -15.18 -10.25 14.61
CA GLN A 81 -14.86 -10.88 13.33
C GLN A 81 -15.49 -10.10 12.16
N ALA A 82 -16.73 -9.65 12.29
CA ALA A 82 -17.41 -8.83 11.29
C ALA A 82 -16.68 -7.50 11.02
N VAL A 83 -16.14 -6.85 12.06
CA VAL A 83 -15.32 -5.63 11.90
C VAL A 83 -14.07 -5.92 11.05
N TRP A 84 -13.33 -6.98 11.36
CA TRP A 84 -12.13 -7.34 10.59
C TRP A 84 -12.46 -7.75 9.16
N ARG A 85 -13.53 -8.51 8.95
CA ARG A 85 -14.03 -8.82 7.60
C ARG A 85 -14.34 -7.56 6.81
N SER A 86 -14.97 -6.56 7.43
CA SER A 86 -15.24 -5.27 6.78
C SER A 86 -13.96 -4.53 6.41
N VAL A 87 -12.98 -4.45 7.33
CA VAL A 87 -11.68 -3.84 7.05
C VAL A 87 -10.98 -4.54 5.88
N ILE A 88 -10.88 -5.87 5.92
CA ILE A 88 -10.25 -6.67 4.86
C ILE A 88 -10.96 -6.47 3.52
N THR A 89 -12.29 -6.46 3.51
CA THR A 89 -13.08 -6.31 2.27
C THR A 89 -12.86 -4.95 1.62
N GLN A 90 -12.75 -3.88 2.42
CA GLN A 90 -12.44 -2.56 1.89
C GLN A 90 -11.02 -2.46 1.33
N GLN A 91 -10.03 -3.14 1.92
CA GLN A 91 -8.68 -3.17 1.36
C GLN A 91 -8.62 -4.01 0.08
N LEU A 92 -9.27 -5.18 0.08
CA LEU A 92 -9.41 -6.01 -1.11
C LEU A 92 -10.02 -5.21 -2.27
N GLN A 93 -11.09 -4.46 -2.01
CA GLN A 93 -11.74 -3.61 -3.00
C GLN A 93 -10.82 -2.50 -3.54
N ALA A 94 -10.00 -1.89 -2.68
CA ALA A 94 -9.05 -0.87 -3.10
C ALA A 94 -7.94 -1.45 -4.00
N ASP A 95 -7.38 -2.60 -3.61
CA ASP A 95 -6.27 -3.20 -4.33
C ASP A 95 -6.73 -3.91 -5.63
N GLU A 96 -8.00 -4.35 -5.70
CA GLU A 96 -8.62 -4.76 -6.97
C GLU A 96 -8.57 -3.61 -8.01
N LEU A 97 -8.86 -2.38 -7.58
CA LEU A 97 -8.64 -1.20 -8.45
C LEU A 97 -7.16 -0.96 -8.72
N ALA A 98 -6.31 -1.12 -7.72
CA ALA A 98 -4.90 -0.82 -7.87
C ALA A 98 -4.26 -1.70 -8.95
N VAL A 99 -4.64 -2.98 -9.02
CA VAL A 99 -4.25 -3.90 -10.11
C VAL A 99 -4.71 -3.38 -11.46
N GLU A 100 -5.97 -2.98 -11.60
CA GLU A 100 -6.50 -2.46 -12.86
C GLU A 100 -5.78 -1.17 -13.29
N MET A 101 -5.57 -0.25 -12.35
CA MET A 101 -4.87 1.00 -12.58
C MET A 101 -3.40 0.77 -12.96
N ALA A 102 -2.68 -0.08 -12.23
CA ALA A 102 -1.31 -0.46 -12.57
C ALA A 102 -1.22 -1.04 -14.00
N GLY A 103 -2.21 -1.85 -14.39
CA GLY A 103 -2.35 -2.35 -15.75
C GLY A 103 -2.56 -1.24 -16.79
N GLN A 104 -3.38 -0.23 -16.50
CA GLN A 104 -3.53 0.94 -17.37
C GLN A 104 -2.23 1.73 -17.48
N LEU A 105 -1.57 2.03 -16.35
CA LEU A 105 -0.32 2.80 -16.29
C LEU A 105 0.80 2.11 -17.08
N LEU A 106 0.95 0.79 -16.95
CA LEU A 106 1.90 0.00 -17.73
C LEU A 106 1.69 0.14 -19.25
N ASN A 107 0.43 0.10 -19.69
CA ASN A 107 0.09 0.17 -21.11
C ASN A 107 0.18 1.60 -21.67
N LEU A 108 -0.17 2.60 -20.87
CA LEU A 108 -0.20 4.01 -21.28
C LEU A 108 1.18 4.68 -21.24
N ALA A 109 2.07 4.26 -20.34
CA ALA A 109 3.38 4.89 -20.17
C ALA A 109 4.18 4.89 -21.48
N PRO A 110 4.57 6.05 -22.04
CA PRO A 110 5.38 6.08 -23.28
C PRO A 110 6.88 5.82 -23.01
N HIS A 111 7.33 5.99 -21.76
CA HIS A 111 8.73 5.90 -21.37
C HIS A 111 9.15 4.45 -21.01
N PRO A 112 10.20 3.88 -21.63
CA PRO A 112 10.64 2.51 -21.34
C PRO A 112 10.94 2.22 -19.87
N GLU A 113 11.57 3.16 -19.16
CA GLU A 113 11.93 3.02 -17.74
C GLU A 113 10.68 2.98 -16.86
N ALA A 114 9.66 3.77 -17.19
CA ALA A 114 8.37 3.72 -16.52
C ALA A 114 7.65 2.39 -16.79
N LYS A 115 7.73 1.84 -18.02
CA LYS A 115 7.18 0.50 -18.31
C LYS A 115 7.86 -0.60 -17.50
N LEU A 116 9.18 -0.54 -17.34
CA LEU A 116 9.90 -1.48 -16.49
C LEU A 116 9.39 -1.40 -15.05
N TYR A 117 9.30 -0.19 -14.50
CA TYR A 117 8.75 0.01 -13.16
C TYR A 117 7.29 -0.46 -13.03
N TYR A 118 6.38 -0.05 -13.92
CA TYR A 118 4.98 -0.48 -13.82
C TYR A 118 4.78 -1.99 -13.99
N SER A 119 5.73 -2.70 -14.61
CA SER A 119 5.68 -4.17 -14.64
C SER A 119 5.85 -4.80 -13.25
N THR A 120 6.62 -4.18 -12.35
CA THR A 120 6.71 -4.64 -10.95
C THR A 120 5.50 -4.20 -10.15
N MET A 121 5.00 -2.98 -10.36
CA MET A 121 3.79 -2.51 -9.69
C MET A 121 2.59 -3.43 -9.98
N VAL A 122 2.35 -3.82 -11.24
CA VAL A 122 1.28 -4.78 -11.57
C VAL A 122 1.43 -6.10 -10.80
N GLN A 123 2.65 -6.60 -10.64
CA GLN A 123 2.90 -7.81 -9.86
C GLN A 123 2.64 -7.58 -8.36
N ASP A 124 3.09 -6.45 -7.80
CA ASP A 124 2.90 -6.09 -6.40
C ASP A 124 1.39 -6.02 -6.07
N GLU A 125 0.61 -5.28 -6.86
CA GLU A 125 -0.83 -5.14 -6.65
C GLU A 125 -1.56 -6.48 -6.77
N ALA A 126 -1.17 -7.33 -7.73
CA ALA A 126 -1.76 -8.66 -7.87
C ALA A 126 -1.46 -9.54 -6.64
N ARG A 127 -0.26 -9.40 -6.07
CA ARG A 127 0.15 -10.09 -4.84
C ARG A 127 -0.62 -9.54 -3.63
N HIS A 128 -0.90 -8.25 -3.57
CA HIS A 128 -1.72 -7.65 -2.52
C HIS A 128 -3.14 -8.24 -2.54
N VAL A 129 -3.77 -8.28 -3.72
CA VAL A 129 -5.09 -8.92 -3.92
C VAL A 129 -5.07 -10.39 -3.51
N GLU A 130 -4.04 -11.15 -3.88
CA GLU A 130 -3.89 -12.55 -3.46
C GLU A 130 -3.85 -12.69 -1.92
N ALA A 131 -3.05 -11.85 -1.25
CA ALA A 131 -2.96 -11.85 0.21
C ALA A 131 -4.29 -11.48 0.88
N TRP A 132 -5.01 -10.49 0.34
CA TRP A 132 -6.32 -10.08 0.85
C TRP A 132 -7.39 -11.14 0.65
N LEU A 133 -7.42 -11.82 -0.50
CA LEU A 133 -8.36 -12.93 -0.75
C LEU A 133 -8.14 -14.07 0.26
N LYS A 134 -6.87 -14.39 0.55
CA LYS A 134 -6.53 -15.40 1.55
C LYS A 134 -6.92 -14.97 2.97
N LEU A 135 -6.63 -13.73 3.35
CA LEU A 135 -7.10 -13.15 4.63
C LEU A 135 -8.62 -13.15 4.73
N ALA A 136 -9.34 -12.80 3.66
CA ALA A 136 -10.80 -12.79 3.62
C ALA A 136 -11.36 -14.20 3.85
N HIS A 137 -10.81 -15.21 3.17
CA HIS A 137 -11.17 -16.60 3.38
C HIS A 137 -10.97 -17.00 4.86
N ASP A 138 -9.78 -16.75 5.40
CA ASP A 138 -9.41 -17.15 6.76
C ASP A 138 -10.17 -16.33 7.84
N ALA A 139 -10.64 -15.13 7.50
CA ALA A 139 -11.52 -14.32 8.35
C ALA A 139 -12.99 -14.75 8.30
N GLY A 140 -13.38 -15.74 7.49
CA GLY A 140 -14.75 -16.22 7.34
C GLY A 140 -15.52 -15.61 6.17
N GLY A 141 -14.83 -15.22 5.11
CA GLY A 141 -15.36 -14.64 3.87
C GLY A 141 -15.38 -13.10 3.85
N THR A 142 -15.66 -12.54 2.69
CA THR A 142 -15.82 -11.09 2.48
C THR A 142 -17.08 -10.56 3.18
N ALA A 143 -17.06 -9.27 3.51
CA ALA A 143 -18.20 -8.50 4.00
C ALA A 143 -18.87 -7.75 2.84
N GLU A 144 -19.72 -6.78 3.17
CA GLU A 144 -20.32 -5.87 2.18
C GLU A 144 -19.27 -4.91 1.61
N ARG A 145 -19.31 -4.70 0.29
CA ARG A 145 -18.48 -3.71 -0.41
C ARG A 145 -18.92 -2.30 -0.05
N ASP A 146 -17.99 -1.35 -0.08
CA ASP A 146 -18.32 0.06 0.11
C ASP A 146 -18.69 0.68 -1.25
N PRO A 147 -19.95 1.11 -1.47
CA PRO A 147 -20.36 1.71 -2.74
C PRO A 147 -19.65 3.04 -3.04
N HIS A 148 -19.13 3.74 -2.02
CA HIS A 148 -18.35 4.95 -2.24
C HIS A 148 -16.95 4.64 -2.77
N LEU A 149 -16.35 3.52 -2.36
CA LEU A 149 -15.10 3.05 -2.97
C LEU A 149 -15.33 2.67 -4.43
N ASP A 150 -16.43 1.98 -4.77
CA ASP A 150 -16.77 1.67 -6.17
C ASP A 150 -16.93 2.94 -7.04
N ALA A 151 -17.57 3.99 -6.51
CA ALA A 151 -17.69 5.25 -7.23
C ALA A 151 -16.33 5.96 -7.42
N LEU A 152 -15.46 5.94 -6.40
CA LEU A 152 -14.09 6.47 -6.52
C LEU A 152 -13.28 5.68 -7.54
N VAL A 153 -13.51 4.36 -7.61
CA VAL A 153 -12.87 3.46 -8.58
C VAL A 153 -13.24 3.87 -10.01
N GLU A 154 -14.54 4.00 -10.28
CA GLU A 154 -15.03 4.43 -11.59
C GLU A 154 -14.45 5.78 -12.00
N MET A 155 -14.40 6.77 -11.09
CA MET A 155 -13.84 8.08 -11.38
C MET A 155 -12.35 8.00 -11.72
N THR A 156 -11.58 7.23 -10.95
CA THR A 156 -10.12 7.16 -11.06
C THR A 156 -9.70 6.39 -12.32
N LEU A 157 -10.34 5.25 -12.61
CA LEU A 157 -10.09 4.45 -13.81
C LEU A 157 -10.46 5.18 -15.11
N ASN A 158 -11.41 6.12 -15.05
CA ASN A 158 -11.86 6.90 -16.20
C ASN A 158 -11.19 8.27 -16.34
N ALA A 159 -10.15 8.57 -15.56
CA ALA A 159 -9.33 9.77 -15.77
C ALA A 159 -8.80 9.83 -17.21
N ASP A 160 -8.76 11.04 -17.79
CA ASP A 160 -8.61 11.23 -19.23
C ASP A 160 -7.15 11.11 -19.68
N THR A 161 -6.20 11.53 -18.82
CA THR A 161 -4.78 11.55 -19.16
C THR A 161 -3.93 10.63 -18.28
N LEU A 162 -2.71 10.34 -18.73
CA LEU A 162 -1.75 9.56 -17.96
C LEU A 162 -1.36 10.29 -16.68
N GLU A 163 -1.12 11.59 -16.75
CA GLU A 163 -0.79 12.47 -15.62
C GLU A 163 -1.90 12.43 -14.57
N GLU A 164 -3.16 12.55 -14.97
CA GLU A 164 -4.28 12.48 -14.03
C GLU A 164 -4.37 11.12 -13.33
N LYS A 165 -4.06 10.02 -14.04
CA LYS A 165 -4.02 8.68 -13.48
C LYS A 165 -2.87 8.52 -12.48
N VAL A 166 -1.66 8.94 -12.85
CA VAL A 166 -0.47 8.88 -11.97
C VAL A 166 -0.67 9.73 -10.74
N PHE A 167 -1.17 10.97 -10.89
CA PHE A 167 -1.47 11.84 -9.77
C PHE A 167 -2.51 11.24 -8.83
N GLN A 168 -3.66 10.81 -9.34
CA GLN A 168 -4.73 10.27 -8.51
C GLN A 168 -4.30 9.00 -7.79
N MET A 169 -3.79 8.01 -8.53
CA MET A 169 -3.41 6.73 -7.96
C MET A 169 -2.20 6.86 -7.03
N GLN A 170 -1.08 7.34 -7.58
CA GLN A 170 0.21 7.21 -6.90
C GLN A 170 0.51 8.40 -5.99
N VAL A 171 0.16 9.63 -6.40
CA VAL A 171 0.46 10.81 -5.57
C VAL A 171 -0.58 11.02 -4.48
N PHE A 172 -1.86 10.78 -4.78
CA PHE A 172 -2.96 11.02 -3.85
C PHE A 172 -3.38 9.77 -3.07
N PHE A 173 -3.86 8.71 -3.73
CA PHE A 173 -4.43 7.54 -3.02
C PHE A 173 -3.38 6.74 -2.25
N GLU A 174 -2.25 6.40 -2.86
CA GLU A 174 -1.16 5.67 -2.18
C GLU A 174 -0.61 6.46 -0.98
N ARG A 175 -0.58 7.80 -1.05
CA ARG A 175 -0.22 8.62 0.11
C ARG A 175 -1.21 8.48 1.27
N LEU A 176 -2.50 8.31 0.97
CA LEU A 176 -3.56 8.15 1.97
C LEU A 176 -3.65 6.71 2.52
N ILE A 177 -3.27 5.70 1.73
CA ILE A 177 -3.36 4.30 2.14
C ILE A 177 -2.24 3.89 3.09
N ILE A 178 -1.02 4.43 2.91
CA ILE A 178 0.14 4.19 3.79
C ILE A 178 -0.21 4.37 5.30
N PRO A 179 -0.75 5.51 5.76
CA PRO A 179 -1.12 5.66 7.17
C PRO A 179 -2.26 4.71 7.60
N ARG A 180 -3.14 4.30 6.68
CA ARG A 180 -4.21 3.32 6.94
C ARG A 180 -3.61 1.93 7.18
N PHE A 181 -2.66 1.47 6.36
CA PHE A 181 -1.96 0.21 6.61
C PHE A 181 -1.20 0.21 7.92
N ARG A 182 -0.49 1.30 8.23
CA ARG A 182 0.17 1.46 9.55
C ARG A 182 -0.82 1.38 10.71
N LEU A 183 -2.03 1.94 10.56
CA LEU A 183 -3.08 1.85 11.57
C LEU A 183 -3.60 0.41 11.72
N ILE A 184 -3.85 -0.29 10.61
CA ILE A 184 -4.32 -1.68 10.61
C ILE A 184 -3.26 -2.58 11.26
N ALA A 185 -1.99 -2.45 10.88
CA ALA A 185 -0.88 -3.19 11.46
C ALA A 185 -0.80 -3.01 12.98
N ARG A 186 -0.80 -1.76 13.47
CA ARG A 186 -0.83 -1.47 14.91
C ARG A 186 -2.06 -2.04 15.63
N SER A 187 -3.18 -2.15 14.94
CA SER A 187 -4.43 -2.67 15.49
C SER A 187 -4.54 -4.20 15.41
N SER A 188 -3.60 -4.86 14.72
CA SER A 188 -3.62 -6.29 14.44
C SER A 188 -2.35 -7.02 14.84
N ARG A 189 -1.65 -6.53 15.87
CA ARG A 189 -0.35 -7.07 16.29
C ARG A 189 -0.37 -8.57 16.57
N GLY A 190 0.68 -9.26 16.13
CA GLY A 190 0.87 -10.70 16.27
C GLY A 190 0.00 -11.52 15.31
N THR A 191 -0.40 -10.96 14.17
CA THR A 191 -1.25 -11.64 13.19
C THR A 191 -0.65 -11.57 11.79
N VAL A 192 -1.16 -12.40 10.87
CA VAL A 192 -0.79 -12.30 9.46
C VAL A 192 -1.20 -10.93 8.88
N LEU A 193 -2.36 -10.39 9.29
CA LEU A 193 -2.82 -9.07 8.88
C LEU A 193 -1.81 -7.95 9.21
N GLU A 194 -1.09 -8.04 10.33
CA GLU A 194 -0.02 -7.10 10.65
C GLU A 194 1.12 -7.17 9.64
N ASP A 195 1.61 -8.38 9.34
CA ASP A 195 2.73 -8.58 8.42
C ASP A 195 2.36 -8.15 6.99
N VAL A 196 1.15 -8.52 6.52
CA VAL A 196 0.60 -8.03 5.24
C VAL A 196 0.64 -6.50 5.19
N CYS A 197 0.04 -5.81 6.16
CA CYS A 197 0.00 -4.35 6.15
C CYS A 197 1.39 -3.70 6.26
N ASN A 198 2.36 -4.32 6.95
CA ASN A 198 3.72 -3.81 7.01
C ASN A 198 4.43 -3.91 5.65
N ARG A 199 4.21 -4.99 4.91
CA ARG A 199 4.77 -5.18 3.56
C ARG A 199 4.12 -4.26 2.54
N LEU A 200 2.79 -4.14 2.56
CA LEU A 200 2.05 -3.19 1.72
C LEU A 200 2.47 -1.74 2.00
N THR A 201 2.77 -1.39 3.26
CA THR A 201 3.32 -0.06 3.59
C THR A 201 4.66 0.22 2.88
N ILE A 202 5.46 -0.82 2.61
CA ILE A 202 6.73 -0.67 1.89
C ILE A 202 6.49 -0.56 0.39
N ASP A 203 5.70 -1.47 -0.18
CA ASP A 203 5.35 -1.49 -1.60
C ASP A 203 4.72 -0.15 -2.02
N ASP A 204 3.69 0.31 -1.31
CA ASP A 204 2.99 1.57 -1.62
C ASP A 204 3.84 2.82 -1.35
N GLY A 205 4.82 2.72 -0.46
CA GLY A 205 5.83 3.78 -0.29
C GLY A 205 6.72 3.94 -1.53
N ILE A 206 7.09 2.81 -2.14
CA ILE A 206 7.81 2.77 -3.42
C ILE A 206 6.89 3.29 -4.53
N HIS A 207 5.64 2.85 -4.56
CA HIS A 207 4.67 3.28 -5.57
C HIS A 207 4.43 4.78 -5.54
N HIS A 208 4.22 5.33 -4.35
CA HIS A 208 4.02 6.76 -4.16
C HIS A 208 5.24 7.55 -4.65
N SER A 209 6.43 7.12 -4.23
CA SER A 209 7.69 7.79 -4.58
C SER A 209 7.98 7.71 -6.07
N ALA A 210 7.65 6.59 -6.72
CA ALA A 210 7.75 6.42 -8.15
C ALA A 210 6.78 7.32 -8.92
N GLY A 211 5.53 7.43 -8.47
CA GLY A 211 4.54 8.35 -9.03
C GLY A 211 4.98 9.80 -8.94
N VAL A 212 5.47 10.26 -7.77
CA VAL A 212 6.00 11.62 -7.59
C VAL A 212 7.18 11.89 -8.53
N ALA A 213 8.07 10.91 -8.72
CA ALA A 213 9.19 11.06 -9.64
C ALA A 213 8.73 11.09 -11.11
N TYR A 214 7.72 10.29 -11.46
CA TYR A 214 7.23 10.20 -12.83
C TYR A 214 6.39 11.42 -13.24
N GLU A 215 5.59 11.99 -12.33
CA GLU A 215 4.89 13.25 -12.55
C GLU A 215 5.85 14.37 -13.00
N ARG A 216 7.05 14.45 -12.42
CA ARG A 216 8.06 15.42 -12.85
C ARG A 216 8.51 15.20 -14.30
N VAL A 217 8.55 13.95 -14.75
CA VAL A 217 8.88 13.63 -16.15
C VAL A 217 7.73 13.97 -17.09
N LEU A 218 6.48 13.76 -16.66
CA LEU A 218 5.30 14.00 -17.49
C LEU A 218 4.96 15.49 -17.67
N LEU A 219 5.25 16.33 -16.67
CA LEU A 219 4.91 17.75 -16.67
C LEU A 219 5.92 18.66 -17.39
N GLU A 220 6.97 18.10 -17.99
CA GLU A 220 8.03 18.84 -18.70
C GLU A 220 8.00 18.67 -20.22
#